data_AF-A0A7J9RVY5-F1
#
_entry.id   AF-A0A7J9RVY5-F1
#
_cell.length_a   1.000
_cell.length_b   1.000
_cell.length_c   1.000
_cell.angle_alpha   90.00
_cell.angle_beta   90.00
_cell.angle_gamma   90.00
#
_symmetry.space_group_name_H-M   'P 1'
#
loop_
_entity.id
_entity.type
_entity.pdbx_description
1 polymer ?
#
loop_
_entity_poly.entity_id
_entity_poly.type
_entity_poly.pdbx_seq_one_letter_code
_entity_poly.pdbx_strand_id
1 'polypeptide(L)'
;MTRLEIVENLIQQILALGLEIELVTLDAGFYSVDVINYLSRFNFIIGVPVEKVGIHRNFDGDYTAKSNGKKATFRLIVHHGREKEYLAKGTNLDVNRSIVVKWYNKVRTPIETSYKLIKSFLIFTSSRSWLFRLFIFLLAMLTYTLYLLLKGTTSKEDFRLLLTILLLQDNITILQEYLVKLFYPLFNSLELFSG
;
A
#
# COMPACT_ATOMS: atom_id res chain seq x y z
N MET A 1 5.11 20.12 -3.07
CA MET A 1 3.96 19.31 -2.65
C MET A 1 4.12 18.93 -1.19
N THR A 2 3.19 19.31 -0.33
CA THR A 2 3.22 19.01 1.10
C THR A 2 2.70 17.60 1.41
N ARG A 3 2.97 17.07 2.61
CA ARG A 3 2.41 15.77 3.04
C ARG A 3 0.88 15.76 3.03
N LEU A 4 0.28 16.88 3.42
CA LEU A 4 -1.16 17.07 3.42
C LEU A 4 -1.72 17.00 2.00
N GLU A 5 -1.16 17.77 1.06
CA GLU A 5 -1.58 17.77 -0.35
C GLU A 5 -1.52 16.37 -0.98
N ILE A 6 -0.51 15.56 -0.64
CA ILE A 6 -0.42 14.17 -1.10
C ILE A 6 -1.61 13.35 -0.59
N VAL A 7 -1.88 13.42 0.71
CA VAL A 7 -2.97 12.67 1.34
C VAL A 7 -4.34 13.12 0.83
N GLU A 8 -4.55 14.43 0.68
CA GLU A 8 -5.76 15.00 0.11
C GLU A 8 -5.99 14.50 -1.31
N ASN A 9 -4.98 14.61 -2.18
CA ASN A 9 -5.09 14.16 -3.57
C ASN A 9 -5.37 12.66 -3.69
N LEU A 10 -4.75 11.82 -2.85
CA LEU A 10 -5.00 10.39 -2.85
C LEU A 10 -6.43 10.06 -2.39
N ILE A 11 -6.93 10.73 -1.35
CA ILE A 11 -8.32 10.54 -0.89
C ILE A 11 -9.31 11.03 -1.93
N GLN A 12 -9.07 12.17 -2.57
CA GLN A 12 -9.94 12.68 -3.63
C GLN A 12 -10.01 11.72 -4.84
N GLN A 13 -8.90 11.09 -5.21
CA GLN A 13 -8.91 10.05 -6.25
C GLN A 13 -9.78 8.85 -5.87
N ILE A 14 -9.72 8.39 -4.63
CA ILE A 14 -10.56 7.28 -4.15
C ILE A 14 -12.05 7.66 -4.17
N LEU A 15 -12.38 8.86 -3.68
CA LEU A 15 -13.75 9.36 -3.68
C LEU A 15 -14.30 9.58 -5.10
N ALA A 16 -13.47 10.05 -6.03
CA ALA A 16 -13.83 10.21 -7.44
C ALA A 16 -14.13 8.87 -8.14
N LEU A 17 -13.61 7.76 -7.62
CA LEU A 17 -13.96 6.41 -8.06
C LEU A 17 -15.29 5.90 -7.46
N GLY A 18 -15.96 6.69 -6.62
CA GLY A 18 -17.21 6.31 -5.96
C GLY A 18 -17.04 5.31 -4.82
N LEU A 19 -15.82 5.17 -4.28
CA LEU A 19 -15.52 4.22 -3.20
C LEU A 19 -15.66 4.89 -1.83
N GLU A 20 -16.29 4.19 -0.90
CA GLU A 20 -16.35 4.60 0.50
C GLU A 20 -15.05 4.26 1.25
N ILE A 21 -14.60 5.18 2.11
CA ILE A 21 -13.37 5.03 2.88
C ILE A 21 -13.71 4.58 4.30
N GLU A 22 -13.51 3.28 4.58
CA GLU A 22 -13.75 2.70 5.91
C GLU A 22 -12.65 3.09 6.92
N LEU A 23 -11.39 3.08 6.48
CA LEU A 23 -10.21 3.29 7.33
C LEU A 23 -9.04 3.86 6.53
N VAL A 24 -8.41 4.91 7.04
CA VAL A 24 -7.19 5.48 6.47
C VAL A 24 -5.99 5.08 7.33
N THR A 25 -5.05 4.33 6.74
CA THR A 25 -3.79 3.99 7.43
C THR A 25 -2.59 4.65 6.76
N LEU A 26 -1.77 5.36 7.53
CA LEU A 26 -0.56 6.01 7.03
C LEU A 26 0.66 5.63 7.85
N ASP A 27 1.83 5.58 7.21
CA ASP A 27 3.09 5.34 7.90
C ASP A 27 3.64 6.60 8.59
N ALA A 28 4.64 6.42 9.45
CA ALA A 28 5.27 7.49 10.23
C ALA A 28 5.87 8.63 9.38
N GLY A 29 6.20 8.36 8.11
CA GLY A 29 6.63 9.39 7.16
C GLY A 29 5.59 10.49 6.90
N PHE A 30 4.29 10.21 7.09
CA PHE A 30 3.20 11.17 6.92
C PHE A 30 2.83 11.91 8.22
N TYR A 31 3.46 11.57 9.35
CA TYR A 31 3.16 12.18 10.64
C TYR A 31 3.42 13.69 10.63
N SER A 32 2.32 14.45 10.75
CA SER A 32 2.31 15.91 10.93
C SER A 32 0.98 16.34 11.53
N VAL A 33 0.98 17.47 12.25
CA VAL A 33 -0.24 18.02 12.86
C VAL A 33 -1.32 18.31 11.81
N ASP A 34 -0.94 18.82 10.65
CA ASP A 34 -1.87 19.10 9.55
C ASP A 34 -2.53 17.83 8.99
N VAL A 35 -1.74 16.76 8.76
CA VAL A 35 -2.28 15.48 8.29
C VAL A 35 -3.22 14.88 9.34
N ILE A 36 -2.89 14.92 10.63
CA ILE A 36 -3.75 14.37 11.68
C ILE A 36 -5.07 15.12 11.77
N ASN A 37 -5.02 16.46 11.71
CA ASN A 37 -6.22 17.28 11.70
C ASN A 37 -7.10 16.99 10.48
N TYR A 38 -6.52 16.78 9.31
CA TYR A 38 -7.28 16.36 8.12
C TYR A 38 -7.89 14.97 8.29
N LEU A 39 -7.10 14.00 8.79
CA LEU A 39 -7.53 12.63 9.02
C LEU A 39 -8.64 12.51 10.08
N SER A 40 -8.80 13.48 10.98
CA SER A 40 -9.85 13.47 12.01
C SER A 40 -11.28 13.31 11.47
N ARG A 41 -11.48 13.61 10.19
CA ARG A 41 -12.75 13.42 9.46
C ARG A 41 -13.03 11.96 9.09
N PHE A 42 -12.04 11.09 9.21
CA PHE A 42 -12.10 9.67 8.85
C PHE A 42 -11.70 8.83 10.06
N ASN A 43 -12.06 7.55 10.03
CA ASN A 43 -11.39 6.57 10.88
C ASN A 43 -9.93 6.43 10.41
N PHE A 44 -8.96 6.59 11.32
CA PHE A 44 -7.56 6.52 10.91
C PHE A 44 -6.65 5.79 11.89
N ILE A 45 -5.54 5.26 11.36
CA ILE A 45 -4.40 4.79 12.14
C ILE A 45 -3.11 5.28 11.46
N ILE A 46 -2.33 6.10 12.15
CA ILE A 46 -1.07 6.63 11.65
C ILE A 46 0.12 6.11 12.46
N GLY A 47 1.22 5.77 11.79
CA GLY A 47 2.50 5.56 12.45
C GLY A 47 2.98 6.85 13.10
N VAL A 48 3.47 6.77 14.34
CA VAL A 48 4.03 7.94 15.02
C VAL A 48 5.49 7.65 15.36
N PRO A 49 6.44 8.53 15.01
CA PRO A 49 7.83 8.39 15.46
C PRO A 49 7.92 8.51 16.98
N VAL A 50 8.42 7.48 17.66
CA VAL A 50 8.51 7.47 19.14
C VAL A 50 9.35 8.62 19.67
N GLU A 51 10.44 8.95 18.97
CA GLU A 51 11.32 10.09 19.30
C GLU A 51 10.56 11.42 19.37
N LYS A 52 9.53 11.61 18.53
CA LYS A 52 8.72 12.83 18.54
C LYS A 52 7.74 12.91 19.69
N VAL A 53 7.36 11.78 20.26
CA VAL A 53 6.42 11.70 21.38
C VAL A 53 7.18 11.69 22.72
N GLY A 54 8.37 11.10 22.74
CA GLY A 54 9.20 10.97 23.95
C GLY A 54 8.70 9.91 24.94
N ILE A 55 7.69 9.12 24.59
CA ILE A 55 7.09 8.11 25.47
C ILE A 55 7.72 6.74 25.17
N HIS A 56 8.57 6.27 26.08
CA HIS A 56 9.30 5.00 26.00
C HIS A 56 8.76 3.99 27.01
N ARG A 57 7.44 3.80 27.03
CA ARG A 57 6.73 2.84 27.87
C ARG A 57 5.42 2.43 27.19
N ASN A 58 4.82 1.35 27.66
CA ASN A 58 3.44 1.03 27.26
C ASN A 58 2.54 2.21 27.65
N PHE A 59 1.81 2.74 26.66
CA PHE A 59 0.92 3.88 26.83
C PHE A 59 -0.30 3.70 25.94
N ASP A 60 -1.47 4.06 26.46
CA ASP A 60 -2.71 4.11 25.72
C ASP A 60 -3.55 5.23 26.33
N GLY A 61 -3.79 6.29 25.56
CA GLY A 61 -4.54 7.45 26.03
C GLY A 61 -4.44 8.64 25.09
N ASP A 62 -5.08 9.73 25.47
CA ASP A 62 -5.12 10.95 24.66
C ASP A 62 -3.76 11.64 24.63
N TYR A 63 -3.37 12.06 23.43
CA TYR A 63 -2.14 12.79 23.18
C TYR A 63 -2.41 14.01 22.30
N THR A 64 -1.84 15.15 22.67
CA THR A 64 -1.93 16.38 21.90
C THR A 64 -0.57 16.72 21.30
N ALA A 65 -0.44 16.55 19.98
CA ALA A 65 0.71 17.04 19.23
C ALA A 65 0.58 18.55 19.00
N LYS A 66 1.69 19.28 19.12
CA LYS A 66 1.75 20.73 18.83
C LYS A 66 2.85 21.00 17.81
N SER A 67 2.56 21.81 16.80
CA SER A 67 3.52 22.21 15.78
C SER A 67 3.11 23.54 15.17
N ASN A 68 4.01 24.52 15.09
CA ASN A 68 3.79 25.82 14.45
C ASN A 68 2.44 26.49 14.83
N GLY A 69 2.13 26.55 16.13
CA GLY A 69 0.90 27.15 16.64
C GLY A 69 -0.37 26.30 16.48
N LYS A 70 -0.33 25.24 15.67
CA LYS A 70 -1.43 24.28 15.50
C LYS A 70 -1.32 23.15 16.53
N LYS A 71 -2.47 22.57 16.86
CA LYS A 71 -2.59 21.41 17.76
C LYS A 71 -3.43 20.33 17.09
N ALA A 72 -3.12 19.08 17.36
CA ALA A 72 -3.92 17.93 16.96
C ALA A 72 -4.00 16.96 18.15
N THR A 73 -5.22 16.59 18.54
CA THR A 73 -5.47 15.64 19.62
C THR A 73 -5.94 14.31 19.04
N PHE A 74 -5.35 13.22 19.49
CA PHE A 74 -5.68 11.87 19.05
C PHE A 74 -5.28 10.86 20.14
N ARG A 75 -5.87 9.67 20.09
CA ARG A 75 -5.46 8.57 20.96
C ARG A 75 -4.12 8.02 20.50
N LEU A 76 -3.14 8.02 21.38
CA LEU A 76 -1.82 7.48 21.15
C LEU A 76 -1.66 6.14 21.86
N ILE A 77 -1.16 5.17 21.11
CA ILE A 77 -0.88 3.83 21.57
C ILE A 77 0.61 3.56 21.38
N VAL A 78 1.32 3.31 22.46
CA VAL A 78 2.73 2.90 22.47
C VAL A 78 2.83 1.49 23.05
N HIS A 79 3.53 0.61 22.34
CA HIS A 79 3.75 -0.78 22.78
C HIS A 79 5.14 -1.27 22.38
N HIS A 80 5.61 -2.33 23.03
CA HIS A 80 6.83 -3.02 22.64
C HIS A 80 6.64 -3.78 21.33
N GLY A 81 7.55 -3.53 20.38
CA GLY A 81 7.76 -4.35 19.19
C GLY A 81 8.55 -5.62 19.49
N ARG A 82 8.84 -6.40 18.45
CA ARG A 82 9.59 -7.66 18.55
C ARG A 82 11.06 -7.47 18.89
N GLU A 83 11.67 -6.35 18.49
CA GLU A 83 13.12 -6.07 18.63
C GLU A 83 13.45 -5.16 19.81
N LYS A 84 12.69 -5.23 20.92
CA LYS A 84 12.80 -4.33 22.09
C LYS A 84 12.57 -2.84 21.81
N GLU A 85 12.31 -2.45 20.57
CA GLU A 85 11.92 -1.09 20.20
C GLU A 85 10.48 -0.77 20.61
N TYR A 86 10.22 0.49 20.96
CA TYR A 86 8.86 0.97 21.14
C TYR A 86 8.27 1.36 19.79
N LEU A 87 7.01 1.00 19.56
CA LEU A 87 6.25 1.40 18.39
C LEU A 87 5.05 2.24 18.82
N ALA A 88 4.92 3.42 18.22
CA ALA A 88 3.80 4.32 18.46
C ALA A 88 2.84 4.37 17.26
N LYS A 89 1.54 4.41 17.58
CA LYS A 89 0.42 4.57 16.64
C LYS A 89 -0.52 5.63 17.16
N GLY A 90 -0.96 6.52 16.28
CA GLY A 90 -2.01 7.50 16.55
C GLY A 90 -3.31 7.08 15.89
N THR A 91 -4.43 7.24 16.56
CA THR A 91 -5.74 6.86 16.03
C THR A 91 -6.85 7.69 16.69
N ASN A 92 -8.02 7.74 16.08
CA ASN A 92 -9.27 8.21 16.69
C ASN A 92 -10.24 7.07 17.03
N LEU A 93 -9.81 5.82 16.85
CA LEU A 93 -10.65 4.65 17.07
C LEU A 93 -10.74 4.30 18.56
N ASP A 94 -11.97 4.06 19.03
CA ASP A 94 -12.23 3.51 20.36
C ASP A 94 -12.32 1.97 20.33
N VAL A 95 -11.22 1.34 19.91
CA VAL A 95 -11.11 -0.13 19.88
C VAL A 95 -9.91 -0.60 20.70
N ASN A 96 -9.84 -1.90 21.02
CA ASN A 96 -8.70 -2.43 21.77
C ASN A 96 -7.39 -2.21 21.00
N ARG A 97 -6.31 -1.89 21.73
CA ARG A 97 -4.95 -1.75 21.19
C ARG A 97 -4.55 -2.88 20.24
N SER A 98 -4.85 -4.13 20.57
CA SER A 98 -4.48 -5.29 19.75
C SER A 98 -5.14 -5.23 18.36
N ILE A 99 -6.37 -4.74 18.29
CA ILE A 99 -7.14 -4.56 17.06
C ILE A 99 -6.53 -3.44 16.22
N VAL A 100 -6.19 -2.30 16.81
CA VAL A 100 -5.52 -1.19 16.11
C VAL A 100 -4.22 -1.67 15.47
N VAL A 101 -3.38 -2.39 16.22
CA VAL A 101 -2.10 -2.91 15.70
C VAL A 101 -2.35 -3.94 14.58
N LYS A 102 -3.35 -4.83 14.75
CA LYS A 102 -3.73 -5.81 13.74
C LYS A 102 -4.18 -5.14 12.45
N TRP A 103 -5.06 -4.14 12.51
CA TRP A 103 -5.57 -3.41 11.36
C TRP A 103 -4.47 -2.62 10.66
N TYR A 104 -3.61 -1.93 11.41
CA TYR A 104 -2.45 -1.25 10.84
C TYR A 104 -1.56 -2.20 10.03
N ASN A 105 -1.21 -3.35 10.59
CA ASN A 105 -0.37 -4.33 9.91
C ASN A 105 -1.08 -4.97 8.72
N LYS A 106 -2.40 -5.23 8.83
CA LYS A 106 -3.21 -5.79 7.74
C LYS A 106 -3.19 -4.90 6.50
N VAL A 107 -3.16 -3.58 6.64
CA VAL A 107 -3.08 -2.65 5.50
C VAL A 107 -1.65 -2.37 5.07
N ARG A 108 -0.72 -2.19 6.02
CA ARG A 108 0.70 -1.89 5.72
C ARG A 108 1.41 -3.02 4.99
N THR A 109 1.25 -4.27 5.44
CA THR A 109 2.00 -5.41 4.90
C THR A 109 1.74 -5.63 3.40
N PRO A 110 0.50 -5.59 2.89
CA PRO A 110 0.23 -5.65 1.46
C PRO A 110 0.93 -4.56 0.63
N ILE A 111 1.01 -3.32 1.14
CA ILE A 111 1.69 -2.20 0.45
C ILE A 111 3.21 -2.45 0.37
N GLU A 112 3.83 -2.88 1.47
CA GLU A 112 5.26 -3.23 1.43
C GLU A 112 5.53 -4.43 0.53
N THR A 113 4.62 -5.40 0.53
CA THR A 113 4.72 -6.60 -0.31
C THR A 113 4.56 -6.26 -1.78
N SER A 114 3.58 -5.41 -2.15
CA SER A 114 3.41 -4.96 -3.53
C SER A 114 4.64 -4.21 -4.03
N TYR A 115 5.21 -3.32 -3.21
CA TYR A 115 6.45 -2.62 -3.56
C TYR A 115 7.64 -3.57 -3.77
N LYS A 116 7.81 -4.59 -2.92
CA LYS A 116 8.84 -5.63 -3.11
C LYS A 116 8.62 -6.42 -4.41
N LEU A 117 7.37 -6.74 -4.74
CA LEU A 117 7.03 -7.46 -5.97
C LEU A 117 7.26 -6.60 -7.22
N ILE A 118 6.83 -5.33 -7.22
CA ILE A 118 7.12 -4.37 -8.31
C ILE A 118 8.63 -4.29 -8.55
N LYS A 119 9.42 -4.16 -7.48
CA LYS A 119 10.89 -4.18 -7.59
C LYS A 119 11.45 -5.45 -8.21
N SER A 120 10.81 -6.60 -8.01
CA SER A 120 11.26 -7.86 -8.61
C SER A 120 11.03 -7.94 -10.12
N PHE A 121 10.12 -7.12 -10.66
CA PHE A 121 9.88 -6.94 -12.10
C PHE A 121 10.70 -5.80 -12.71
N LEU A 122 11.38 -5.01 -11.88
CA LEU A 122 12.14 -3.86 -12.34
C LEU A 122 13.36 -4.30 -13.15
N ILE A 123 13.46 -3.81 -14.38
CA ILE A 123 14.61 -4.06 -15.25
C ILE A 123 15.78 -3.22 -14.74
N PHE A 124 16.92 -3.84 -14.45
CA PHE A 124 18.12 -3.11 -14.08
C PHE A 124 18.58 -2.25 -15.25
N THR A 125 18.77 -0.95 -14.99
CA THR A 125 19.27 0.01 -15.98
C THR A 125 20.41 0.83 -15.40
N SER A 126 21.46 1.03 -16.19
CA SER A 126 22.58 1.94 -15.90
C SER A 126 22.37 3.36 -16.43
N SER A 127 21.21 3.63 -17.05
CA SER A 127 20.91 4.93 -17.65
C SER A 127 20.84 6.03 -16.58
N ARG A 128 21.48 7.16 -16.87
CA ARG A 128 21.43 8.36 -16.01
C ARG A 128 20.17 9.22 -16.22
N SER A 129 19.42 8.97 -17.29
CA SER A 129 18.20 9.74 -17.59
C SER A 129 17.08 9.43 -16.59
N TRP A 130 16.57 10.46 -15.91
CA TRP A 130 15.43 10.31 -14.98
C TRP A 130 14.17 9.84 -15.71
N LEU A 131 13.89 10.36 -16.91
CA LEU A 131 12.74 9.95 -17.73
C LEU A 131 12.77 8.46 -18.03
N PHE A 132 13.95 7.93 -18.39
CA PHE A 132 14.10 6.50 -18.67
C PHE A 132 13.86 5.65 -17.42
N ARG A 133 14.40 6.05 -16.27
CA ARG A 133 14.16 5.34 -14.99
C ARG A 133 12.69 5.37 -14.59
N LEU A 134 12.00 6.50 -14.82
CA LEU A 134 10.56 6.60 -14.57
C LEU A 134 9.77 5.67 -15.50
N PHE A 135 10.09 5.64 -16.79
CA PHE A 135 9.48 4.73 -17.76
C PHE A 135 9.62 3.26 -17.33
N ILE A 136 10.83 2.82 -16.96
CA ILE A 136 11.07 1.45 -16.49
C ILE A 136 10.29 1.14 -15.21
N PHE A 137 10.19 2.11 -14.29
CA PHE A 137 9.39 1.95 -13.08
C PHE A 137 7.89 1.81 -13.38
N LEU A 138 7.34 2.63 -14.29
CA LEU A 138 5.94 2.53 -14.72
C LEU A 138 5.66 1.20 -15.42
N LEU A 139 6.59 0.73 -16.26
CA LEU A 139 6.49 -0.59 -16.89
C LEU A 139 6.46 -1.71 -15.85
N ALA A 140 7.32 -1.64 -14.84
CA ALA A 140 7.31 -2.61 -13.73
C ALA A 140 5.97 -2.60 -12.96
N MET A 141 5.39 -1.41 -12.71
CA MET A 141 4.06 -1.33 -12.09
C MET A 141 2.97 -1.96 -12.97
N LEU A 142 2.99 -1.71 -14.28
CA LEU A 142 2.01 -2.28 -15.21
C LEU A 142 2.12 -3.81 -15.26
N THR A 143 3.34 -4.35 -15.34
CA THR A 143 3.55 -5.81 -15.30
C THR A 143 3.09 -6.42 -13.99
N TYR A 144 3.29 -5.73 -12.86
CA TYR A 144 2.78 -6.16 -11.56
C TYR A 144 1.25 -6.16 -11.51
N THR A 145 0.58 -5.13 -12.05
CA THR A 145 -0.89 -5.09 -12.14
C THR A 145 -1.41 -6.25 -12.99
N LEU A 146 -0.76 -6.58 -14.09
CA LEU A 146 -1.12 -7.74 -14.90
C LEU A 146 -0.90 -9.06 -14.14
N TYR A 147 0.22 -9.19 -13.41
CA TYR A 147 0.47 -10.34 -12.54
C TYR A 147 -0.61 -10.49 -11.45
N LEU A 148 -1.12 -9.40 -10.88
CA LEU A 148 -2.18 -9.43 -9.88
C LEU A 148 -3.47 -10.07 -10.41
N LEU A 149 -3.81 -9.86 -11.69
CA LEU A 149 -4.99 -10.48 -12.32
C LEU A 149 -4.85 -12.02 -12.44
N LEU A 150 -3.61 -12.51 -12.53
CA LEU A 150 -3.27 -13.93 -12.67
C LEU A 150 -2.81 -14.55 -11.35
N LYS A 151 -2.85 -13.77 -10.27
CA LYS A 151 -2.36 -14.21 -8.97
C LYS A 151 -3.33 -15.24 -8.39
N GLY A 152 -2.85 -16.48 -8.32
CA GLY A 152 -3.65 -17.64 -7.86
C GLY A 152 -3.67 -18.78 -8.88
N THR A 153 -3.53 -18.46 -10.17
CA THR A 153 -3.41 -19.45 -11.25
C THR A 153 -1.95 -19.72 -11.64
N THR A 154 -1.09 -18.73 -11.48
CA THR A 154 0.25 -18.76 -12.08
C THR A 154 1.30 -18.29 -11.08
N SER A 155 2.44 -19.01 -11.00
CA SER A 155 3.58 -18.56 -10.20
C SER A 155 4.20 -17.30 -10.80
N LYS A 156 4.96 -16.55 -10.00
CA LYS A 156 5.62 -15.32 -10.48
C LYS A 156 6.66 -15.64 -11.56
N GLU A 157 7.36 -16.76 -11.41
CA GLU A 157 8.36 -17.26 -12.34
C GLU A 157 7.72 -17.65 -13.68
N ASP A 158 6.59 -18.37 -13.66
CA ASP A 158 5.84 -18.73 -14.86
C ASP A 158 5.28 -17.49 -15.56
N PHE A 159 4.79 -16.51 -14.81
CA PHE A 159 4.33 -15.24 -15.37
C PHE A 159 5.45 -14.47 -16.07
N ARG A 160 6.67 -14.47 -15.51
CA ARG A 160 7.84 -13.85 -16.16
C ARG A 160 8.21 -14.57 -17.45
N LEU A 161 8.15 -15.90 -17.45
CA LEU A 161 8.42 -16.70 -18.64
C LEU A 161 7.37 -16.44 -19.73
N LEU A 162 6.09 -16.37 -19.35
CA LEU A 162 4.99 -15.99 -20.26
C LEU A 162 5.21 -14.59 -20.86
N LEU A 163 5.56 -13.61 -20.03
CA LEU A 163 5.86 -12.26 -20.51
C LEU A 163 7.05 -12.26 -21.48
N THR A 164 8.07 -13.08 -21.22
CA THR A 164 9.25 -13.20 -22.07
C THR A 164 8.90 -13.83 -23.42
N ILE A 165 8.09 -14.89 -23.41
CA ILE A 165 7.55 -15.52 -24.64
C ILE A 165 6.72 -14.50 -25.41
N LEU A 166 5.82 -13.77 -24.73
CA LEU A 166 4.93 -12.79 -25.36
C LEU A 166 5.69 -11.64 -26.03
N LEU A 167 6.82 -11.22 -25.46
CA LEU A 167 7.61 -10.09 -25.95
C LEU A 167 8.68 -10.47 -26.98
N LEU A 168 9.17 -11.72 -26.98
CA LEU A 168 10.26 -12.18 -27.85
C LEU A 168 9.82 -13.08 -29.00
N GLN A 169 8.60 -13.61 -28.97
CA GLN A 169 8.18 -14.63 -29.92
C GLN A 169 7.19 -14.06 -30.93
N ASP A 170 7.60 -13.99 -32.21
CA ASP A 170 6.74 -13.61 -33.33
C ASP A 170 5.66 -14.67 -33.66
N ASN A 171 5.69 -15.82 -32.98
CA ASN A 171 4.89 -17.00 -33.31
C ASN A 171 3.59 -17.05 -32.49
N ILE A 172 2.53 -16.49 -33.07
CA ILE A 172 1.18 -16.29 -32.49
C ILE A 172 0.52 -17.59 -31.99
N THR A 173 0.83 -18.75 -32.59
CA THR A 173 0.15 -20.03 -32.31
C THR A 173 0.44 -20.62 -30.94
N ILE A 174 1.70 -20.58 -30.49
CA ILE A 174 2.09 -21.07 -29.14
C ILE A 174 1.49 -20.16 -28.06
N LEU A 175 1.44 -18.86 -28.36
CA LEU A 175 0.90 -17.83 -27.48
C LEU A 175 -0.62 -18.00 -27.31
N GLN A 176 -1.35 -18.33 -28.38
CA GLN A 176 -2.79 -18.63 -28.32
C GLN A 176 -3.10 -19.84 -27.43
N GLU A 177 -2.39 -20.97 -27.58
CA GLU A 177 -2.63 -22.14 -26.73
C GLU A 177 -2.38 -21.85 -25.24
N TYR A 178 -1.37 -21.04 -24.95
CA TYR A 178 -1.03 -20.67 -23.58
C TYR A 178 -2.03 -19.69 -22.98
N LEU A 179 -2.45 -18.66 -23.73
CA LEU A 179 -3.50 -17.72 -23.31
C LEU A 179 -4.82 -18.45 -23.08
N VAL A 180 -5.21 -19.37 -23.97
CA VAL A 180 -6.44 -20.16 -23.79
C VAL A 180 -6.38 -20.95 -22.49
N LYS A 181 -5.29 -21.66 -22.21
CA LYS A 181 -5.12 -22.40 -20.93
C LYS A 181 -5.15 -21.49 -19.70
N LEU A 182 -4.60 -20.28 -19.80
CA LEU A 182 -4.49 -19.33 -18.70
C LEU A 182 -5.83 -18.62 -18.39
N PHE A 183 -6.59 -18.27 -19.43
CA PHE A 183 -7.84 -17.54 -19.31
C PHE A 183 -9.07 -18.45 -19.17
N TYR A 184 -9.00 -19.72 -19.59
CA TYR A 184 -10.12 -20.66 -19.45
C TYR A 184 -10.65 -20.80 -18.01
N PRO A 185 -9.80 -20.89 -16.95
CA PRO A 185 -10.27 -20.87 -15.56
C PRO A 185 -10.85 -19.50 -15.13
N LEU A 186 -10.36 -18.42 -15.76
CA LEU A 186 -10.71 -17.04 -15.43
C LEU A 186 -12.09 -16.67 -15.99
N PHE A 187 -12.42 -17.13 -17.20
CA PHE A 187 -13.76 -17.00 -17.78
C PHE A 187 -14.79 -17.89 -17.09
N ASN A 188 -14.45 -19.15 -16.78
CA ASN A 188 -15.37 -20.04 -16.05
C ASN A 188 -15.71 -19.55 -14.63
N SER A 189 -14.81 -18.81 -13.99
CA SER A 189 -15.09 -18.20 -12.68
C SER A 189 -15.90 -16.91 -12.77
N LEU A 190 -15.87 -16.19 -13.90
CA LEU A 190 -16.74 -15.04 -14.18
C LEU A 190 -18.18 -15.45 -14.49
N GLU A 191 -18.39 -16.57 -15.20
CA GLU A 191 -19.73 -17.09 -15.50
C GLU A 191 -20.52 -17.52 -14.24
N LEU A 192 -19.82 -17.86 -13.15
CA LEU A 192 -20.42 -18.19 -11.85
C LEU A 192 -21.03 -16.97 -11.12
N PHE A 193 -20.72 -15.74 -11.54
CA PHE A 193 -21.27 -14.50 -10.98
C PHE A 193 -22.30 -13.81 -11.90
N SER A 194 -22.62 -14.42 -13.05
CA SER A 194 -23.61 -13.91 -14.02
C SER A 194 -24.97 -14.63 -13.97
N GLY A 195 -25.26 -15.36 -12.87
CA GLY A 195 -26.55 -16.00 -12.60
C GLY A 195 -27.34 -15.29 -11.50
#